data_AF-A0A9X3SN83-F1
#
_entry.id   AF-A0A9X3SN83-F1
#
_cell.length_a   1.000
_cell.length_b   1.000
_cell.length_c   1.000
_cell.angle_alpha   90.00
_cell.angle_beta   90.00
_cell.angle_gamma   90.00
#
_symmetry.space_group_name_H-M   'P 1'
#
loop_
_entity.id
_entity.type
_entity.pdbx_description
1 polymer ?
#
loop_
_entity_poly.entity_id
_entity_poly.type
_entity_poly.pdbx_seq_one_letter_code
_entity_poly.pdbx_strand_id
1 'polypeptide(L)'
;MTEYNPSPYGGGMAPMSPQSRYILPSYVERTSYGVKEMNPYNKLFEERIIFVGVQIDDTSANDIMAQLITLEQIDADRDIQMYINSPGGSFTSLMAIYDTMQFVRPDIQTVCIGQAASAAAVLLAGGTKGKRGCLPNARVLIHQPATEGTHGQASDIEIQANEIMRIREQMEVTLARHTGQSQEQVSRDIERDKILTAEGAKEYGIVDYVLPYRKTSLKTSS
;
A
#
# COMPACT_ATOMS: atom_id res chain seq x y z
N MET A 1 9.80 17.20 -55.08
CA MET A 1 8.60 16.92 -54.27
C MET A 1 9.03 15.96 -53.19
N THR A 2 9.25 16.49 -51.98
CA THR A 2 9.78 15.79 -50.82
C THR A 2 8.67 15.04 -50.09
N GLU A 3 8.87 13.73 -49.89
CA GLU A 3 8.00 12.86 -49.09
C GLU A 3 8.03 13.27 -47.62
N TYR A 4 6.83 13.36 -47.03
CA TYR A 4 6.61 13.62 -45.62
C TYR A 4 6.81 12.31 -44.83
N ASN A 5 7.82 12.27 -43.97
CA ASN A 5 8.11 11.17 -43.06
C ASN A 5 7.69 11.57 -41.63
N PRO A 6 6.58 11.04 -41.07
CA PRO A 6 6.23 11.31 -39.68
C PRO A 6 7.13 10.47 -38.74
N SER A 7 7.83 11.18 -37.86
CA SER A 7 8.72 10.68 -36.79
C SER A 7 8.06 9.60 -35.91
N PRO A 8 8.81 8.59 -35.41
CA PRO A 8 8.26 7.50 -34.58
C PRO A 8 8.11 7.86 -33.08
N TYR A 9 8.38 9.10 -32.67
CA TYR A 9 8.32 9.51 -31.27
C TYR A 9 6.96 10.12 -30.92
N GLY A 10 6.00 9.25 -30.63
CA GLY A 10 4.67 9.58 -30.15
C GLY A 10 4.11 8.48 -29.25
N GLY A 11 4.94 7.94 -28.35
CA GLY A 11 4.53 6.94 -27.37
C GLY A 11 3.90 7.57 -26.13
N GLY A 12 2.78 8.28 -26.29
CA GLY A 12 1.90 8.53 -25.15
C GLY A 12 1.42 7.17 -24.66
N MET A 13 1.67 6.82 -23.39
CA MET A 13 1.04 5.64 -22.78
C MET A 13 -0.45 5.69 -23.11
N ALA A 14 -0.94 4.68 -23.81
CA ALA A 14 -2.37 4.55 -24.05
C ALA A 14 -3.09 4.65 -22.70
N PRO A 15 -4.23 5.37 -22.61
CA PRO A 15 -5.03 5.35 -21.38
C PRO A 15 -5.29 3.88 -21.04
N MET A 16 -4.98 3.49 -19.80
CA MET A 16 -5.20 2.13 -19.33
C MET A 16 -6.61 1.71 -19.77
N SER A 17 -6.66 0.62 -20.54
CA SER A 17 -7.91 0.06 -21.03
C SER A 17 -8.86 -0.15 -19.85
N PRO A 18 -10.17 0.08 -20.02
CA PRO A 18 -11.14 -0.09 -18.95
C PRO A 18 -11.01 -1.51 -18.42
N GLN A 19 -10.48 -1.64 -17.21
CA GLN A 19 -10.44 -2.92 -16.52
C GLN A 19 -11.89 -3.27 -16.19
N SER A 20 -12.43 -4.29 -16.85
CA SER A 20 -13.72 -4.87 -16.50
C SER A 20 -13.67 -5.32 -15.05
N ARG A 21 -14.18 -4.48 -14.14
CA ARG A 21 -14.43 -4.90 -12.76
C ARG A 21 -15.38 -6.08 -12.80
N TYR A 22 -15.06 -7.12 -12.03
CA TYR A 22 -16.03 -8.17 -11.73
C TYR A 22 -17.32 -7.51 -11.22
N ILE A 23 -18.49 -8.06 -11.57
CA ILE A 23 -19.79 -7.50 -11.18
C ILE A 23 -19.81 -7.34 -9.65
N LEU A 24 -19.87 -6.09 -9.19
CA LEU A 24 -19.95 -5.76 -7.78
C LEU A 24 -21.43 -5.76 -7.38
N PRO A 25 -21.91 -6.76 -6.61
CA PRO A 25 -23.30 -6.77 -6.17
C PRO A 25 -23.57 -5.60 -5.20
N SER A 26 -24.76 -5.03 -5.28
CA SER A 26 -25.35 -4.22 -4.21
C SER A 26 -26.34 -5.07 -3.41
N TYR A 27 -26.58 -4.65 -2.18
CA TYR A 27 -27.61 -5.23 -1.32
C TYR A 27 -28.30 -4.13 -0.51
N VAL A 28 -29.46 -4.48 0.03
CA VAL A 28 -30.34 -3.55 0.74
C VAL A 28 -30.44 -3.96 2.21
N GLU A 29 -30.08 -3.05 3.11
CA GLU A 29 -30.22 -3.21 4.55
C GLU A 29 -31.51 -2.49 5.01
N ARG A 30 -32.39 -3.22 5.71
CA ARG A 30 -33.62 -2.66 6.29
C ARG A 30 -33.43 -2.43 7.77
N THR A 31 -33.56 -1.17 8.18
CA THR A 31 -33.48 -0.74 9.59
C THR A 31 -34.85 -0.24 10.05
N SER A 32 -35.02 -0.02 11.36
CA SER A 32 -36.21 0.63 11.91
C SER A 32 -36.42 2.06 11.38
N TYR A 33 -35.37 2.71 10.88
CA TYR A 33 -35.38 4.09 10.40
C TYR A 33 -35.49 4.21 8.88
N GLY A 34 -35.47 3.09 8.14
CA GLY A 34 -35.59 3.09 6.69
C GLY A 34 -34.76 2.03 5.99
N VAL A 35 -34.60 2.22 4.69
CA VAL A 35 -33.95 1.28 3.77
C VAL A 35 -32.67 1.93 3.23
N LYS A 36 -31.54 1.22 3.34
CA LYS A 36 -30.24 1.68 2.84
C LYS A 36 -29.70 0.70 1.80
N GLU A 37 -29.43 1.19 0.59
CA GLU A 37 -28.74 0.42 -0.43
C GLU A 37 -27.22 0.63 -0.31
N MET A 38 -26.46 -0.47 -0.34
CA MET A 38 -25.02 -0.46 -0.14
C MET A 38 -24.33 -1.48 -1.04
N ASN A 39 -23.05 -1.25 -1.29
CA ASN A 39 -22.14 -2.25 -1.82
C ASN A 39 -21.19 -2.74 -0.70
N PRO A 40 -20.43 -3.84 -0.91
CA PRO A 40 -19.49 -4.36 0.09
C PRO A 40 -18.44 -3.34 0.58
N TYR A 41 -17.90 -2.47 -0.27
CA TYR A 41 -16.91 -1.47 0.12
C TYR A 41 -17.52 -0.39 1.03
N ASN A 42 -18.75 0.04 0.75
CA ASN A 42 -19.46 0.98 1.62
C ASN A 42 -19.63 0.39 3.03
N LYS A 43 -19.94 -0.92 3.12
CA LYS A 43 -20.08 -1.59 4.42
C LYS A 43 -18.77 -1.73 5.16
N LEU A 44 -17.69 -2.08 4.45
CA LEU A 44 -16.35 -2.11 5.03
C LEU A 44 -15.96 -0.73 5.59
N PHE A 45 -16.24 0.34 4.85
CA PHE A 45 -15.94 1.70 5.30
C PHE A 45 -16.73 2.11 6.55
N GLU A 46 -18.01 1.71 6.67
CA GLU A 46 -18.77 1.91 7.93
C GLU A 46 -18.11 1.21 9.13
N GLU A 47 -17.54 0.04 8.91
CA GLU A 47 -16.77 -0.72 9.90
C GLU A 47 -15.31 -0.22 10.04
N ARG A 48 -14.99 0.95 9.45
CA ARG A 48 -13.69 1.62 9.48
C ARG A 48 -12.57 0.82 8.78
N ILE A 49 -12.92 0.08 7.74
CA ILE A 49 -11.99 -0.70 6.92
C ILE A 49 -11.78 0.00 5.57
N ILE A 50 -10.53 0.39 5.30
CA ILE A 50 -10.06 0.91 4.01
C ILE A 50 -9.38 -0.23 3.24
N PHE A 51 -9.69 -0.36 1.95
CA PHE A 51 -9.10 -1.41 1.11
C PHE A 51 -8.10 -0.83 0.09
N VAL A 52 -6.82 -1.11 0.27
CA VAL A 52 -5.72 -0.76 -0.63
C VAL A 52 -5.48 -1.93 -1.58
N GLY A 53 -6.34 -2.04 -2.59
CA GLY A 53 -6.39 -3.18 -3.52
C GLY A 53 -5.80 -2.95 -4.90
N VAL A 54 -5.17 -1.79 -5.13
CA VAL A 54 -4.68 -1.34 -6.44
C VAL A 54 -3.22 -0.86 -6.33
N GLN A 55 -2.60 -0.58 -7.47
CA GLN A 55 -1.32 0.12 -7.53
C GLN A 55 -1.44 1.49 -6.85
N ILE A 56 -0.40 1.89 -6.13
CA ILE A 56 -0.34 3.18 -5.42
C ILE A 56 0.09 4.26 -6.42
N ASP A 57 -0.84 5.11 -6.78
CA ASP A 57 -0.68 6.28 -7.63
C ASP A 57 -1.34 7.50 -6.97
N ASP A 58 -1.28 8.66 -7.61
CA ASP A 58 -1.83 9.88 -7.03
C ASP A 58 -3.34 9.81 -6.79
N THR A 59 -4.08 9.08 -7.64
CA THR A 59 -5.54 8.95 -7.51
C THR A 59 -5.88 8.09 -6.28
N SER A 60 -5.32 6.89 -6.22
CA SER A 60 -5.53 5.98 -5.09
C SER A 60 -5.00 6.54 -3.78
N ALA A 61 -3.87 7.28 -3.79
CA ALA A 61 -3.37 7.95 -2.60
C ALA A 61 -4.32 9.04 -2.11
N ASN A 62 -4.84 9.88 -2.99
CA ASN A 62 -5.82 10.90 -2.62
C ASN A 62 -7.09 10.27 -2.02
N ASP A 63 -7.59 9.19 -2.62
CA ASP A 63 -8.76 8.47 -2.12
C ASP A 63 -8.51 7.86 -0.73
N ILE A 64 -7.33 7.27 -0.49
CA ILE A 64 -6.97 6.67 0.80
C ILE A 64 -6.81 7.76 1.87
N MET A 65 -6.14 8.86 1.55
CA MET A 65 -5.99 9.99 2.48
C MET A 65 -7.34 10.58 2.87
N ALA A 66 -8.23 10.79 1.89
CA ALA A 66 -9.58 11.29 2.14
C ALA A 66 -10.36 10.35 3.07
N GLN A 67 -10.26 9.03 2.86
CA GLN A 67 -10.88 8.02 3.71
C GLN A 67 -10.33 8.05 5.14
N LEU A 68 -9.00 8.14 5.33
CA LEU A 68 -8.36 8.21 6.64
C LEU A 68 -8.83 9.44 7.44
N ILE A 69 -8.78 10.61 6.81
CA ILE A 69 -9.20 11.88 7.44
C ILE A 69 -10.70 11.85 7.75
N THR A 70 -11.52 11.28 6.87
CA THR A 70 -12.96 11.14 7.10
C THR A 70 -13.25 10.25 8.31
N LEU A 71 -12.57 9.11 8.42
CA LEU A 71 -12.75 8.18 9.55
C LEU A 71 -12.27 8.79 10.87
N GLU A 72 -11.18 9.56 10.86
CA GLU A 72 -10.76 10.36 12.01
C GLU A 72 -11.83 11.37 12.44
N GLN A 73 -12.44 12.10 11.50
CA GLN A 73 -13.49 13.08 11.81
C GLN A 73 -14.76 12.44 12.38
N ILE A 74 -15.10 11.23 11.92
CA ILE A 74 -16.28 10.49 12.42
C ILE A 74 -16.07 10.03 13.86
N ASP A 75 -14.89 9.47 14.15
CA ASP A 75 -14.53 8.99 15.48
C ASP A 75 -13.00 8.90 15.58
N ALA A 76 -12.39 9.80 16.32
CA ALA A 76 -10.93 9.92 16.43
C ALA A 76 -10.30 8.90 17.41
N ASP A 77 -11.12 8.24 18.24
CA ASP A 77 -10.65 7.36 19.31
C ASP A 77 -10.70 5.87 18.89
N ARG A 78 -11.37 5.54 17.79
CA ARG A 78 -11.50 4.17 17.27
C ARG A 78 -10.49 3.89 16.16
N ASP A 79 -9.82 2.74 16.28
CA ASP A 79 -8.91 2.20 15.27
C ASP A 79 -9.50 2.22 13.84
N ILE A 80 -8.62 2.41 12.86
CA ILE A 80 -8.90 2.24 11.44
C ILE A 80 -8.14 0.99 10.94
N GLN A 81 -8.81 0.15 10.16
CA GLN A 81 -8.19 -1.02 9.53
C GLN A 81 -7.87 -0.72 8.07
N MET A 82 -6.64 -1.04 7.65
CA MET A 82 -6.20 -0.98 6.26
C MET A 82 -5.89 -2.38 5.75
N TYR A 83 -6.69 -2.86 4.81
CA TYR A 83 -6.45 -4.14 4.13
C TYR A 83 -5.63 -3.88 2.87
N ILE A 84 -4.45 -4.48 2.80
CA ILE A 84 -3.45 -4.21 1.77
C ILE A 84 -3.28 -5.43 0.87
N ASN A 85 -3.58 -5.22 -0.41
CA ASN A 85 -3.28 -6.14 -1.50
C ASN A 85 -2.81 -5.31 -2.71
N SER A 86 -1.54 -4.90 -2.71
CA SER A 86 -1.02 -3.94 -3.68
C SER A 86 0.39 -4.31 -4.14
N PRO A 87 0.69 -4.13 -5.44
CA PRO A 87 2.05 -4.28 -5.97
C PRO A 87 2.98 -3.11 -5.57
N GLY A 88 2.48 -2.11 -4.83
CA GLY A 88 3.19 -0.87 -4.56
C GLY A 88 2.90 0.17 -5.62
N GLY A 89 3.83 1.11 -5.84
CA GLY A 89 3.66 2.18 -6.83
C GLY A 89 4.58 3.36 -6.55
N SER A 90 4.11 4.57 -6.84
CA SER A 90 4.90 5.81 -6.74
C SER A 90 5.35 6.11 -5.31
N PHE A 91 6.58 6.60 -5.15
CA PHE A 91 7.15 6.95 -3.86
C PHE A 91 6.49 8.21 -3.25
N THR A 92 6.13 9.20 -4.06
CA THR A 92 5.46 10.41 -3.57
C THR A 92 4.07 10.08 -3.04
N SER A 93 3.32 9.28 -3.78
CA SER A 93 1.98 8.83 -3.40
C SER A 93 2.03 7.90 -2.17
N LEU A 94 3.07 7.06 -2.06
CA LEU A 94 3.38 6.31 -0.83
C LEU A 94 3.53 7.24 0.38
N MET A 95 4.41 8.23 0.28
CA MET A 95 4.74 9.09 1.43
C MET A 95 3.54 9.95 1.85
N ALA A 96 2.68 10.35 0.90
CA ALA A 96 1.42 11.04 1.21
C ALA A 96 0.48 10.18 2.06
N ILE A 97 0.28 8.90 1.70
CA ILE A 97 -0.52 7.97 2.50
C ILE A 97 0.15 7.72 3.85
N TYR A 98 1.46 7.46 3.84
CA TYR A 98 2.23 7.15 5.05
C TYR A 98 2.16 8.28 6.07
N ASP A 99 2.43 9.53 5.66
CA ASP A 99 2.36 10.69 6.56
C ASP A 99 0.93 10.88 7.08
N THR A 100 -0.09 10.65 6.25
CA THR A 100 -1.49 10.69 6.70
C THR A 100 -1.76 9.62 7.76
N MET A 101 -1.27 8.39 7.59
CA MET A 101 -1.40 7.33 8.60
C MET A 101 -0.72 7.69 9.92
N GLN A 102 0.42 8.40 9.88
CA GLN A 102 1.11 8.84 11.10
C GLN A 102 0.48 10.10 11.72
N PHE A 103 -0.22 10.91 10.92
CA PHE A 103 -0.78 12.19 11.32
C PHE A 103 -2.13 12.05 12.04
N VAL A 104 -3.00 11.18 11.54
CA VAL A 104 -4.33 10.98 12.13
C VAL A 104 -4.24 10.39 13.54
N ARG A 105 -5.18 10.77 14.42
CA ARG A 105 -5.21 10.29 15.82
C ARG A 105 -5.50 8.79 15.98
N PRO A 106 -6.43 8.18 15.22
CA PRO A 106 -6.71 6.76 15.34
C PRO A 106 -5.48 5.90 15.12
N ASP A 107 -5.36 4.83 15.89
CA ASP A 107 -4.42 3.77 15.56
C ASP A 107 -4.78 3.12 14.21
N ILE A 108 -3.75 2.83 13.41
CA ILE A 108 -3.91 2.22 12.10
C ILE A 108 -3.49 0.75 12.15
N GLN A 109 -4.47 -0.16 12.07
CA GLN A 109 -4.23 -1.59 11.95
C GLN A 109 -4.02 -1.96 10.47
N THR A 110 -2.85 -2.46 10.11
CA THR A 110 -2.55 -2.89 8.74
C THR A 110 -2.64 -4.41 8.61
N VAL A 111 -3.28 -4.90 7.55
CA VAL A 111 -3.39 -6.35 7.29
C VAL A 111 -3.09 -6.65 5.83
N CYS A 112 -2.05 -7.45 5.57
CA CYS A 112 -1.75 -7.93 4.21
C CYS A 112 -2.64 -9.13 3.84
N ILE A 113 -3.37 -9.00 2.73
CA ILE A 113 -4.32 -9.99 2.20
C ILE A 113 -3.94 -10.30 0.74
N GLY A 114 -2.91 -11.11 0.54
CA GLY A 114 -2.39 -11.44 -0.80
C GLY A 114 -0.95 -10.97 -0.94
N GLN A 115 -0.73 -9.71 -1.31
CA GLN A 115 0.62 -9.15 -1.36
C GLN A 115 0.73 -7.71 -0.86
N ALA A 116 1.89 -7.39 -0.30
CA ALA A 116 2.34 -6.02 -0.06
C ALA A 116 3.76 -5.89 -0.61
N ALA A 117 3.89 -5.33 -1.80
CA ALA A 117 5.18 -5.18 -2.47
C ALA A 117 5.62 -3.71 -2.56
N SER A 118 6.93 -3.46 -2.51
CA SER A 118 7.51 -2.12 -2.67
C SER A 118 6.89 -1.11 -1.68
N ALA A 119 6.35 0.00 -2.16
CA ALA A 119 5.58 0.97 -1.39
C ALA A 119 4.52 0.35 -0.46
N ALA A 120 3.81 -0.68 -0.92
CA ALA A 120 2.78 -1.32 -0.09
C ALA A 120 3.37 -2.05 1.13
N ALA A 121 4.60 -2.55 1.03
CA ALA A 121 5.32 -3.14 2.18
C ALA A 121 5.69 -2.07 3.23
N VAL A 122 6.02 -0.86 2.79
CA VAL A 122 6.28 0.28 3.68
C VAL A 122 4.99 0.71 4.39
N LEU A 123 3.87 0.80 3.66
CA LEU A 123 2.56 1.06 4.28
C LEU A 123 2.17 -0.03 5.28
N LEU A 124 2.38 -1.30 4.93
CA LEU A 124 2.15 -2.42 5.85
C LEU A 124 2.97 -2.27 7.15
N ALA A 125 4.26 -1.97 7.02
CA ALA A 125 5.15 -1.74 8.16
C ALA A 125 4.77 -0.51 8.99
N GLY A 126 4.22 0.53 8.35
CA GLY A 126 3.86 1.81 8.95
C GLY A 126 2.58 1.82 9.77
N GLY A 127 1.87 0.70 9.88
CA GLY A 127 0.76 0.57 10.84
C GLY A 127 1.24 0.70 12.29
N THR A 128 0.32 0.95 13.22
CA THR A 128 0.64 1.07 14.65
C THR A 128 1.29 -0.23 15.14
N LYS A 129 2.42 -0.12 15.86
CA LYS A 129 3.15 -1.27 16.42
C LYS A 129 2.23 -2.15 17.29
N GLY A 130 2.29 -3.45 17.07
CA GLY A 130 1.40 -4.43 17.72
C GLY A 130 0.09 -4.67 16.96
N LYS A 131 -0.21 -3.85 15.93
CA LYS A 131 -1.44 -3.93 15.13
C LYS A 131 -1.16 -4.22 13.65
N ARG A 132 0.03 -4.72 13.30
CA ARG A 132 0.39 -5.06 11.92
C ARG A 132 0.31 -6.57 11.70
N GLY A 133 -0.42 -7.01 10.69
CA GLY A 133 -0.66 -8.43 10.45
C GLY A 133 -0.62 -8.85 8.99
N CYS A 134 -0.54 -10.16 8.75
CA CYS A 134 -0.70 -10.73 7.42
C CYS A 134 -1.43 -12.08 7.47
N LEU A 135 -2.09 -12.46 6.37
CA LEU A 135 -2.63 -13.81 6.23
C LEU A 135 -1.51 -14.84 5.97
N PRO A 136 -1.72 -16.14 6.28
CA PRO A 136 -0.64 -17.14 6.23
C PRO A 136 0.04 -17.32 4.87
N ASN A 137 -0.71 -17.13 3.78
CA ASN A 137 -0.19 -17.25 2.40
C ASN A 137 0.10 -15.89 1.76
N ALA A 138 0.07 -14.81 2.54
CA ALA A 138 0.45 -13.51 2.02
C ALA A 138 1.96 -13.46 1.79
N ARG A 139 2.38 -12.62 0.84
CA ARG A 139 3.79 -12.32 0.58
C ARG A 139 4.08 -10.84 0.76
N VAL A 140 5.27 -10.53 1.25
CA VAL A 140 5.80 -9.17 1.33
C VAL A 140 7.04 -9.08 0.45
N LEU A 141 7.17 -8.02 -0.33
CA LEU A 141 8.36 -7.77 -1.14
C LEU A 141 8.93 -6.40 -0.80
N ILE A 142 10.21 -6.37 -0.41
CA ILE A 142 10.97 -5.13 -0.23
C ILE A 142 12.12 -5.11 -1.25
N HIS A 143 12.35 -3.95 -1.83
CA HIS A 143 13.40 -3.67 -2.83
C HIS A 143 13.65 -2.18 -2.87
N GLN A 144 14.78 -1.76 -3.43
CA GLN A 144 15.12 -0.35 -3.56
C GLN A 144 14.17 0.36 -4.55
N PRO A 145 13.97 1.69 -4.41
CA PRO A 145 13.20 2.47 -5.38
C PRO A 145 13.79 2.31 -6.79
N ALA A 146 12.93 2.03 -7.76
CA ALA A 146 13.32 1.93 -9.16
C ALA A 146 12.79 3.16 -9.91
N THR A 147 13.62 3.76 -10.76
CA THR A 147 13.23 4.82 -11.69
C THR A 147 13.40 4.35 -13.12
N GLU A 148 12.48 4.75 -13.99
CA GLU A 148 12.69 4.61 -15.43
C GLU A 148 13.80 5.57 -15.88
N GLY A 149 14.63 5.14 -16.84
CA GLY A 149 15.87 5.83 -17.20
C GLY A 149 15.67 7.30 -17.55
N THR A 150 16.38 8.18 -16.82
CA THR A 150 16.37 9.62 -17.07
C THR A 150 17.32 9.97 -18.22
N HIS A 151 16.87 10.84 -19.13
CA HIS A 151 17.67 11.39 -20.22
C HIS A 151 17.67 12.92 -20.09
N GLY A 152 18.83 13.57 -20.23
CA GLY A 152 18.93 15.01 -20.03
C GLY A 152 20.38 15.50 -20.07
N GLN A 153 20.59 16.78 -19.74
CA GLN A 153 21.95 17.30 -19.55
C GLN A 153 22.61 16.63 -18.33
N ALA A 154 23.95 16.64 -18.27
CA ALA A 154 24.68 16.01 -17.16
C ALA A 154 24.25 16.57 -15.79
N SER A 155 23.95 17.87 -15.70
CA SER A 155 23.41 18.52 -14.50
C SER A 155 22.03 18.01 -14.11
N ASP A 156 21.14 17.76 -15.08
CA ASP A 156 19.79 17.24 -14.80
C ASP A 156 19.87 15.81 -14.27
N ILE A 157 20.76 15.01 -14.87
CA ILE A 157 21.02 13.63 -14.43
C ILE A 157 21.56 13.63 -13.00
N GLU A 158 22.51 14.51 -12.67
CA GLU A 158 23.05 14.65 -11.31
C GLU A 158 21.96 15.01 -10.29
N ILE A 159 21.09 15.97 -10.60
CA ILE A 159 19.97 16.36 -9.74
C ILE A 159 19.03 15.17 -9.49
N GLN A 160 18.66 14.44 -10.55
CA GLN A 160 17.77 13.28 -10.43
C GLN A 160 18.43 12.14 -9.66
N ALA A 161 19.71 11.85 -9.89
CA ALA A 161 20.45 10.85 -9.14
C ALA A 161 20.49 11.16 -7.65
N ASN A 162 20.74 12.42 -7.28
CA ASN A 162 20.73 12.85 -5.88
C ASN A 162 19.35 12.69 -5.23
N GLU A 163 18.26 13.00 -5.94
CA GLU A 163 16.90 12.80 -5.42
C GLU A 163 16.56 11.31 -5.25
N ILE A 164 16.98 10.45 -6.17
CA ILE A 164 16.81 8.99 -6.05
C ILE A 164 17.53 8.46 -4.81
N MET A 165 18.77 8.91 -4.57
CA MET A 165 19.53 8.52 -3.39
C MET A 165 18.86 9.01 -2.10
N ARG A 166 18.35 10.25 -2.07
CA ARG A 166 17.59 10.79 -0.94
C ARG A 166 16.31 9.99 -0.66
N ILE A 167 15.58 9.62 -1.72
CA ILE A 167 14.37 8.80 -1.65
C ILE A 167 14.68 7.40 -1.09
N ARG A 168 15.76 6.78 -1.59
CA ARG A 168 16.24 5.48 -1.09
C ARG A 168 16.56 5.55 0.41
N GLU A 169 17.36 6.54 0.83
CA GLU A 169 17.71 6.73 2.24
C GLU A 169 16.47 6.95 3.11
N GLN A 170 15.52 7.78 2.67
CA GLN A 170 14.26 8.01 3.40
C GLN A 170 13.46 6.71 3.57
N MET A 171 13.41 5.86 2.55
CA MET A 171 12.76 4.56 2.62
C MET A 171 13.46 3.63 3.62
N GLU A 172 14.80 3.57 3.58
CA GLU A 172 15.61 2.76 4.50
C GLU A 172 15.38 3.17 5.96
N VAL A 173 15.41 4.47 6.25
CA VAL A 173 15.13 5.02 7.59
C VAL A 173 13.72 4.66 8.05
N THR A 174 12.74 4.78 7.16
CA THR A 174 11.32 4.48 7.49
C THR A 174 11.12 3.01 7.79
N LEU A 175 11.68 2.12 6.97
CA LEU A 175 11.63 0.68 7.22
C LEU A 175 12.39 0.30 8.48
N ALA A 176 13.59 0.84 8.70
CA ALA A 176 14.38 0.58 9.91
C ALA A 176 13.61 0.96 11.19
N ARG A 177 12.98 2.15 11.19
CA ARG A 177 12.13 2.62 12.30
C ARG A 177 11.03 1.63 12.66
N HIS A 178 10.32 1.11 11.66
CA HIS A 178 9.16 0.26 11.89
C HIS A 178 9.51 -1.20 12.13
N THR A 179 10.58 -1.70 11.50
CA THR A 179 11.00 -3.10 11.62
C THR A 179 11.88 -3.36 12.84
N GLY A 180 12.57 -2.34 13.35
CA GLY A 180 13.59 -2.49 14.39
C GLY A 180 14.93 -3.01 13.85
N GLN A 181 15.05 -3.21 12.53
CA GLN A 181 16.33 -3.49 11.87
C GLN A 181 17.20 -2.24 11.84
N SER A 182 18.52 -2.39 11.75
CA SER A 182 19.40 -1.25 11.49
C SER A 182 19.23 -0.75 10.05
N GLN A 183 19.50 0.53 9.80
CA GLN A 183 19.43 1.11 8.45
C GLN A 183 20.38 0.39 7.49
N GLU A 184 21.56 -0.01 7.95
CA GLU A 184 22.54 -0.76 7.15
C GLU A 184 22.01 -2.15 6.79
N GLN A 185 21.31 -2.82 7.70
CA GLN A 185 20.68 -4.11 7.41
C GLN A 185 19.60 -3.94 6.33
N VAL A 186 18.73 -2.93 6.48
CA VAL A 186 17.70 -2.62 5.48
C VAL A 186 18.34 -2.31 4.14
N SER A 187 19.36 -1.45 4.08
CA SER A 187 20.03 -1.07 2.83
C SER A 187 20.60 -2.27 2.07
N ARG A 188 21.22 -3.23 2.78
CA ARG A 188 21.69 -4.50 2.19
C ARG A 188 20.55 -5.37 1.67
N ASP A 189 19.46 -5.43 2.42
CA ASP A 189 18.34 -6.32 2.14
C ASP A 189 17.42 -5.83 1.02
N ILE A 190 17.40 -4.52 0.74
CA ILE A 190 16.63 -3.95 -0.38
C ILE A 190 17.44 -3.83 -1.68
N GLU A 191 18.75 -4.11 -1.64
CA GLU A 191 19.63 -3.98 -2.81
C GLU A 191 19.14 -4.83 -4.00
N ARG A 192 18.51 -5.96 -3.69
CA ARG A 192 17.76 -6.81 -4.63
C ARG A 192 16.40 -7.12 -4.05
N ASP A 193 15.49 -7.60 -4.90
CA ASP A 193 14.17 -8.07 -4.50
C ASP A 193 14.29 -9.13 -3.39
N LYS A 194 13.78 -8.77 -2.20
CA LYS A 194 13.66 -9.68 -1.07
C LYS A 194 12.19 -10.01 -0.84
N ILE A 195 11.83 -11.24 -1.18
CA ILE A 195 10.48 -11.77 -1.02
C ILE A 195 10.41 -12.53 0.30
N LEU A 196 9.45 -12.15 1.14
CA LEU A 196 9.21 -12.70 2.46
C LEU A 196 7.85 -13.40 2.47
N THR A 197 7.81 -14.57 3.10
CA THR A 197 6.56 -15.21 3.50
C THR A 197 5.91 -14.43 4.64
N ALA A 198 4.67 -14.79 5.02
CA ALA A 198 4.00 -14.22 6.18
C ALA A 198 4.85 -14.29 7.47
N GLU A 199 5.39 -15.47 7.79
CA GLU A 199 6.28 -15.65 8.94
C GLU A 199 7.61 -14.92 8.76
N GLY A 200 8.21 -14.94 7.57
CA GLY A 200 9.44 -14.18 7.30
C GLY A 200 9.26 -12.67 7.46
N ALA A 201 8.09 -12.12 7.08
CA ALA A 201 7.77 -10.72 7.29
C ALA A 201 7.61 -10.37 8.78
N LYS A 202 7.09 -11.31 9.58
CA LYS A 202 6.99 -11.18 11.04
C LYS A 202 8.37 -11.22 11.69
N GLU A 203 9.20 -12.21 11.34
CA GLU A 203 10.58 -12.34 11.83
C GLU A 203 11.42 -11.12 11.47
N TYR A 204 11.21 -10.54 10.28
CA TYR A 204 11.88 -9.32 9.85
C TYR A 204 11.41 -8.07 10.62
N GLY A 205 10.20 -8.11 11.20
CA GLY A 205 9.59 -7.00 11.94
C GLY A 205 8.65 -6.10 11.12
N ILE A 206 8.34 -6.46 9.88
CA ILE A 206 7.38 -5.72 9.02
C ILE A 206 5.97 -5.83 9.60
N VAL A 207 5.61 -7.01 10.10
CA VAL A 207 4.34 -7.27 10.76
C VAL A 207 4.58 -7.85 12.15
N ASP A 208 3.58 -7.75 13.02
CA ASP A 208 3.64 -8.25 14.40
C ASP A 208 3.08 -9.68 14.51
N TYR A 209 2.12 -10.06 13.66
CA TYR A 209 1.48 -11.38 13.73
C TYR A 209 1.00 -11.92 12.37
N VAL A 210 0.92 -13.24 12.28
CA VAL A 210 0.24 -13.96 11.19
C VAL A 210 -1.14 -14.38 11.67
N LEU A 211 -2.20 -14.00 10.95
CA LEU A 211 -3.57 -14.31 11.35
C LEU A 211 -3.90 -15.78 11.08
N PRO A 212 -4.40 -16.55 12.07
CA PRO A 212 -4.89 -17.90 11.83
C PRO A 212 -6.21 -17.87 11.06
N TYR A 213 -6.53 -18.97 10.38
CA TYR A 213 -7.83 -19.14 9.75
C TYR A 213 -8.93 -19.27 10.80
N ARG A 214 -9.99 -18.46 10.66
CA ARG A 214 -11.13 -18.41 11.61
C ARG A 214 -12.26 -19.39 11.29
N LYS A 215 -12.06 -20.34 10.36
CA LYS A 215 -13.12 -21.28 9.97
C LYS A 215 -13.56 -22.10 11.19
N THR A 216 -14.85 -22.08 11.51
CA THR A 216 -15.41 -22.86 12.62
C THR A 216 -15.15 -24.36 12.48
N SER A 217 -15.08 -24.86 11.25
CA SER A 217 -14.76 -26.27 10.96
C SER A 217 -13.31 -26.68 11.25
N LEU A 218 -12.40 -25.71 11.44
CA LEU A 218 -11.00 -25.98 11.81
C LEU A 218 -10.80 -26.16 13.32
N LYS A 219 -11.87 -26.11 14.12
CA LYS A 219 -11.82 -26.56 15.51
C LYS A 219 -11.67 -28.09 15.53
N THR A 220 -10.44 -28.58 15.37
CA THR A 220 -10.13 -29.98 15.66
C THR A 220 -10.07 -30.15 17.17
N SER A 221 -10.81 -31.15 17.63
CA SER A 221 -10.91 -31.69 18.99
C SER A 221 -9.62 -31.56 19.80
N SER A 222 -9.77 -31.00 21.00
CA SER A 222 -8.83 -31.08 22.13
C SER A 222 -8.39 -32.51 22.42
#